data_AF-A0A9E3QR11-F1
#
_entry.id   AF-A0A9E3QR11-F1
#
_cell.length_a   1.000
_cell.length_b   1.000
_cell.length_c   1.000
_cell.angle_alpha   90.00
_cell.angle_beta   90.00
_cell.angle_gamma   90.00
#
_symmetry.space_group_name_H-M   'P 1'
#
loop_
_entity.id
_entity.type
_entity.pdbx_description
1 polymer ?
#
loop_
_entity_poly.entity_id
_entity_poly.type
_entity_poly.pdbx_seq_one_letter_code
_entity_poly.pdbx_strand_id
1 'polypeptide(L)'
;MLELEARVDLPYPERALVIDELAGELEAAYAQHRASGLSPEAAEAAALDQLRLDPGAIASLEALHLPAVRRAVARLPASLSGWVELLAAALPLAGFMAFAFSEVPMLLFLREGGFALWLSLALGALALLLELQRAVVWLVLRDHSGASLRMDTPTPLYLAAATLCVGLQGAALGYYVVVGLWADGRLEGRRLPEALREPLPTLVVAATLAALVVLLHASIKAGLRALRVPSRPASSGEGEERR
;
A
#
# COMPACT_ATOMS: atom_id res chain seq x y z
N MET A 1 -10.20 -9.94 27.66
CA MET A 1 -10.04 -9.83 26.18
C MET A 1 -9.08 -8.72 25.76
N LEU A 2 -9.29 -7.45 26.16
CA LEU A 2 -8.41 -6.32 25.79
C LEU A 2 -6.93 -6.52 26.14
N GLU A 3 -6.62 -7.12 27.29
CA GLU A 3 -5.23 -7.46 27.64
C GLU A 3 -4.61 -8.53 26.73
N LEU A 4 -5.41 -9.47 26.23
CA LEU A 4 -4.95 -10.53 25.32
C LEU A 4 -4.63 -9.93 23.95
N GLU A 5 -5.52 -9.06 23.45
CA GLU A 5 -5.35 -8.32 22.20
C GLU A 5 -4.12 -7.41 22.20
N ALA A 6 -3.75 -6.89 23.37
CA ALA A 6 -2.52 -6.11 23.56
C ALA A 6 -1.25 -6.99 23.61
N ARG A 7 -1.37 -8.27 23.98
CA ARG A 7 -0.23 -9.21 24.12
C ARG A 7 0.11 -9.98 22.85
N VAL A 8 -0.84 -10.14 21.93
CA VAL A 8 -0.62 -10.83 20.65
C VAL A 8 -0.06 -9.85 19.62
N ASP A 9 1.18 -10.02 19.18
CA ASP A 9 1.86 -9.16 18.21
C ASP A 9 1.62 -9.63 16.77
N LEU A 10 0.35 -9.89 16.43
CA LEU A 10 -0.08 -10.26 15.08
C LEU A 10 -0.59 -9.03 14.31
N PRO A 11 -0.38 -8.97 12.99
CA PRO A 11 -1.08 -8.00 12.16
C PRO A 11 -2.57 -8.38 12.04
N TYR A 12 -3.45 -7.43 11.74
CA TYR A 12 -4.81 -7.74 11.31
C TYR A 12 -4.81 -8.19 9.83
N PRO A 13 -5.71 -9.09 9.39
CA PRO A 13 -6.81 -9.69 10.12
C PRO A 13 -6.41 -10.89 10.99
N GLU A 14 -5.17 -11.37 10.92
CA GLU A 14 -4.71 -12.59 11.63
C GLU A 14 -4.90 -12.47 13.15
N ARG A 15 -4.64 -11.28 13.72
CA ARG A 15 -4.92 -11.00 15.13
C ARG A 15 -6.40 -11.23 15.48
N ALA A 16 -7.32 -10.76 14.64
CA ALA A 16 -8.75 -10.94 14.88
C ALA A 16 -9.15 -12.42 14.81
N LEU A 17 -8.61 -13.17 13.85
CA LEU A 17 -8.84 -14.62 13.74
C LEU A 17 -8.34 -15.36 14.97
N VAL A 18 -7.14 -15.06 15.46
CA VAL A 18 -6.59 -15.68 16.66
C VAL A 18 -7.39 -15.31 17.91
N ILE A 19 -7.85 -14.07 18.03
CA ILE A 19 -8.71 -13.66 19.15
C ILE A 19 -10.06 -14.40 19.10
N ASP A 20 -10.64 -14.58 17.92
CA ASP A 20 -11.91 -15.30 17.73
C ASP A 20 -11.76 -16.80 18.03
N GLU A 21 -10.65 -17.41 17.59
CA GLU A 21 -10.31 -18.80 17.90
C GLU A 21 -10.13 -19.01 19.41
N LEU A 22 -9.36 -18.13 20.08
CA LEU A 22 -9.15 -18.18 21.53
C LEU A 22 -10.45 -17.90 22.31
N ALA A 23 -11.35 -17.07 21.78
CA ALA A 23 -12.67 -16.84 22.36
C ALA A 23 -13.51 -18.13 22.30
N GLY A 24 -13.50 -18.82 21.16
CA GLY A 24 -14.16 -20.11 21.00
C GLY A 24 -13.61 -21.19 21.93
N GLU A 25 -12.28 -21.26 22.10
CA GLU A 25 -11.65 -22.19 23.04
C GLU A 25 -12.02 -21.86 24.50
N LEU A 26 -12.09 -20.58 24.86
CA LEU A 26 -12.50 -20.12 26.19
C LEU A 26 -13.95 -20.48 26.48
N GLU A 27 -14.85 -20.26 25.53
CA GLU A 27 -16.26 -20.65 25.66
C GLU A 27 -16.41 -22.17 25.79
N ALA A 28 -15.65 -22.95 25.02
CA ALA A 28 -15.67 -24.40 25.10
C ALA A 28 -15.17 -24.91 26.47
N ALA A 29 -14.04 -24.37 26.96
CA ALA A 29 -13.50 -24.70 28.27
C ALA A 29 -14.47 -24.31 29.40
N TYR A 30 -15.08 -23.12 29.32
CA TYR A 30 -16.11 -22.68 30.24
C TYR A 30 -17.32 -23.63 30.25
N ALA A 31 -17.85 -23.99 29.08
CA ALA A 31 -18.98 -24.91 28.97
C ALA A 31 -18.67 -26.29 29.56
N GLN A 32 -17.45 -26.79 29.37
CA GLN A 32 -16.97 -28.02 29.98
C GLN A 32 -16.94 -27.95 31.52
N HIS A 33 -16.42 -26.85 32.08
CA HIS A 33 -16.39 -26.62 33.54
C HIS A 33 -17.79 -26.41 34.13
N ARG A 34 -18.72 -25.82 33.37
CA ARG A 34 -20.13 -25.74 33.76
C ARG A 34 -20.79 -27.13 33.80
N ALA A 35 -20.50 -27.98 32.81
CA ALA A 35 -21.02 -29.34 32.77
C ALA A 35 -20.49 -30.23 33.91
N SER A 36 -19.30 -29.92 34.47
CA SER A 36 -18.76 -30.61 35.66
C SER A 36 -19.33 -30.09 36.99
N GLY A 37 -20.24 -29.10 36.95
CA GLY A 37 -20.96 -28.61 38.12
C GLY A 37 -20.33 -27.40 38.81
N LEU A 38 -19.31 -26.76 38.23
CA LEU A 38 -18.73 -25.54 38.79
C LEU A 38 -19.73 -24.36 38.70
N SER A 39 -19.65 -23.47 39.69
CA SER A 39 -20.37 -22.19 39.65
C SER A 39 -19.89 -21.36 38.44
N PRO A 40 -20.69 -20.40 37.94
CA PRO A 40 -20.31 -19.59 36.77
C PRO A 40 -18.95 -18.91 36.96
N GLU A 41 -18.76 -18.24 38.10
CA GLU A 41 -17.51 -17.55 38.43
C GLU A 41 -16.31 -18.50 38.52
N ALA A 42 -16.50 -19.69 39.11
CA ALA A 42 -15.44 -20.69 39.23
C ALA A 42 -15.10 -21.33 37.87
N ALA A 43 -16.10 -21.56 37.02
CA ALA A 43 -15.90 -22.09 35.68
C ALA A 43 -15.17 -21.09 34.77
N GLU A 44 -15.48 -19.80 34.87
CA GLU A 44 -14.78 -18.74 34.14
C GLU A 44 -13.32 -18.62 34.60
N ALA A 45 -13.08 -18.58 35.91
CA ALA A 45 -11.73 -18.54 36.46
C ALA A 45 -10.90 -19.78 36.06
N ALA A 46 -11.50 -20.97 36.10
CA ALA A 46 -10.84 -22.21 35.68
C ALA A 46 -10.56 -22.24 34.17
N ALA A 47 -11.49 -21.77 33.34
CA ALA A 47 -11.30 -21.68 31.89
C ALA A 47 -10.16 -20.70 31.54
N LEU A 48 -10.11 -19.54 32.20
CA LEU A 48 -9.03 -18.57 32.03
C LEU A 48 -7.68 -19.11 32.48
N ASP A 49 -7.62 -19.85 33.60
CA ASP A 49 -6.38 -20.46 34.08
C ASP A 49 -5.89 -21.58 33.15
N GLN A 50 -6.82 -22.38 32.62
CA GLN A 50 -6.52 -23.41 31.60
C GLN A 50 -6.00 -22.81 30.29
N LEU A 51 -6.52 -21.64 29.90
CA LEU A 51 -6.10 -20.87 28.72
C LEU A 51 -5.03 -19.82 29.03
N ARG A 52 -4.28 -19.95 30.14
CA ARG A 52 -3.11 -19.10 30.38
C ARG A 52 -2.07 -19.37 29.31
N LEU A 53 -2.09 -18.53 28.28
CA LEU A 53 -1.08 -18.49 27.26
C LEU A 53 0.21 -17.97 27.90
N ASP A 54 1.13 -18.89 28.14
CA ASP A 54 2.50 -18.56 28.47
C ASP A 54 3.15 -17.85 27.26
N PRO A 55 4.22 -17.07 27.45
CA PRO A 55 4.88 -16.38 26.35
C PRO A 55 5.32 -17.32 25.22
N GLY A 56 5.63 -18.59 25.53
CA GLY A 56 5.97 -19.62 24.55
C GLY A 56 4.80 -20.05 23.66
N ALA A 57 3.61 -20.25 24.22
CA ALA A 57 2.40 -20.56 23.46
C ALA A 57 1.99 -19.40 22.56
N ILE A 58 2.07 -18.15 23.04
CA ILE A 58 1.79 -16.96 22.23
C ILE A 58 2.72 -16.92 21.00
N ALA A 59 4.04 -17.06 21.21
CA ALA A 59 5.00 -17.07 20.11
C ALA A 59 4.76 -18.23 19.11
N SER A 60 4.29 -19.38 19.59
CA SER A 60 3.96 -20.53 18.76
C SER A 60 2.71 -20.30 17.91
N LEU A 61 1.66 -19.73 18.51
CA LEU A 61 0.44 -19.27 17.82
C LEU A 61 0.77 -18.24 16.74
N GLU A 62 1.62 -17.27 17.08
CA GLU A 62 2.09 -16.26 16.14
C GLU A 62 2.83 -16.88 14.96
N ALA A 63 3.75 -17.83 15.22
CA ALA A 63 4.52 -18.51 14.19
C ALA A 63 3.67 -19.35 13.21
N LEU A 64 2.52 -19.85 13.67
CA LEU A 64 1.56 -20.59 12.85
C LEU A 64 0.78 -19.66 11.91
N HIS A 65 0.48 -18.44 12.35
CA HIS A 65 -0.37 -17.50 11.62
C HIS A 65 0.41 -16.52 10.74
N LEU A 66 1.73 -16.40 10.91
CA LEU A 66 2.56 -15.54 10.08
C LEU A 66 2.66 -16.07 8.63
N PRO A 67 2.41 -15.21 7.61
CA PRO A 67 2.60 -15.57 6.21
C PRO A 67 4.00 -16.16 5.97
N ALA A 68 4.10 -17.20 5.13
CA ALA A 68 5.37 -17.86 4.82
C ALA A 68 6.43 -16.86 4.32
N VAL A 69 6.00 -15.86 3.53
CA VAL A 69 6.86 -14.77 3.04
C VAL A 69 7.40 -13.93 4.19
N ARG A 70 6.55 -13.50 5.13
CA ARG A 70 6.99 -12.72 6.30
C ARG A 70 7.95 -13.53 7.17
N ARG A 71 7.70 -14.84 7.37
CA ARG A 71 8.61 -15.73 8.09
C ARG A 71 9.97 -15.86 7.41
N ALA A 72 9.99 -15.92 6.07
CA ALA A 72 11.24 -15.95 5.31
C ALA A 72 12.00 -14.62 5.44
N VAL A 73 11.32 -13.48 5.29
CA VAL A 73 11.91 -12.15 5.40
C VAL A 73 12.41 -11.84 6.81
N ALA A 74 11.69 -12.27 7.85
CA ALA A 74 12.08 -12.06 9.25
C ALA A 74 13.37 -12.79 9.66
N ARG A 75 13.81 -13.80 8.89
CA ARG A 75 15.10 -14.48 9.11
C ARG A 75 16.28 -13.72 8.53
N LEU A 76 16.03 -12.70 7.70
CA LEU A 76 17.08 -11.89 7.09
C LEU A 76 17.57 -10.82 8.07
N PRO A 77 18.86 -10.45 8.02
CA PRO A 77 19.36 -9.22 8.62
C PRO A 77 18.51 -8.01 8.20
N ALA A 78 18.31 -7.05 9.12
CA ALA A 78 17.51 -5.86 8.86
C ALA A 78 17.99 -5.03 7.65
N SER A 79 19.29 -5.10 7.30
CA SER A 79 19.82 -4.48 6.10
C SER A 79 19.30 -5.14 4.81
N LEU A 80 19.11 -6.46 4.80
CA LEU A 80 18.64 -7.20 3.64
C LEU A 80 17.12 -7.17 3.48
N SER A 81 16.35 -7.07 4.57
CA SER A 81 14.89 -6.98 4.49
C SER A 81 14.45 -5.74 3.68
N GLY A 82 15.09 -4.59 3.93
CA GLY A 82 14.84 -3.37 3.17
C GLY A 82 15.13 -3.51 1.67
N TRP A 83 16.20 -4.23 1.30
CA TRP A 83 16.49 -4.54 -0.11
C TRP A 83 15.46 -5.47 -0.73
N VAL A 84 14.99 -6.47 0.00
CA VAL A 84 13.95 -7.39 -0.50
C VAL A 84 12.64 -6.63 -0.74
N GLU A 85 12.24 -5.75 0.17
CA GLU A 85 11.06 -4.88 -0.02
C GLU A 85 11.20 -3.99 -1.26
N LEU A 86 12.36 -3.34 -1.41
CA LEU A 86 12.65 -2.49 -2.56
C LEU A 86 12.63 -3.29 -3.86
N LEU A 87 13.26 -4.46 -3.91
CA LEU A 87 13.29 -5.32 -5.09
C LEU A 87 11.91 -5.87 -5.42
N ALA A 88 11.13 -6.25 -4.42
CA ALA A 88 9.77 -6.74 -4.61
C ALA A 88 8.85 -5.66 -5.22
N ALA A 89 9.07 -4.39 -4.89
CA ALA A 89 8.37 -3.26 -5.50
C ALA A 89 8.95 -2.88 -6.88
N ALA A 90 10.27 -2.92 -7.03
CA ALA A 90 10.97 -2.51 -8.24
C ALA A 90 10.80 -3.52 -9.39
N LEU A 91 10.75 -4.82 -9.11
CA LEU A 91 10.66 -5.87 -10.14
C LEU A 91 9.39 -5.76 -11.00
N PRO A 92 8.17 -5.63 -10.45
CA PRO A 92 6.96 -5.43 -11.25
C PRO A 92 7.03 -4.15 -12.09
N LEU A 93 7.54 -3.05 -11.51
CA LEU A 93 7.68 -1.79 -12.22
C LEU A 93 8.71 -1.90 -13.36
N ALA A 94 9.88 -2.50 -13.11
CA ALA A 94 10.91 -2.73 -14.10
C ALA A 94 10.42 -3.66 -15.21
N GLY A 95 9.67 -4.72 -14.86
CA GLY A 95 9.04 -5.61 -15.82
C GLY A 95 8.01 -4.90 -16.70
N PHE A 96 7.15 -4.07 -16.11
CA PHE A 96 6.20 -3.23 -16.86
C PHE A 96 6.91 -2.24 -17.79
N MET A 97 7.96 -1.58 -17.31
CA MET A 97 8.74 -0.64 -18.11
C MET A 97 9.48 -1.36 -19.24
N ALA A 98 10.11 -2.50 -18.98
CA ALA A 98 10.77 -3.31 -20.00
C ALA A 98 9.79 -3.80 -21.07
N PHE A 99 8.60 -4.24 -20.66
CA PHE A 99 7.52 -4.60 -21.57
C PHE A 99 7.10 -3.39 -22.43
N ALA A 100 6.85 -2.23 -21.80
CA ALA A 100 6.49 -1.01 -22.51
C ALA A 100 7.57 -0.57 -23.51
N PHE A 101 8.85 -0.66 -23.15
CA PHE A 101 9.96 -0.32 -24.05
C PHE A 101 10.19 -1.34 -25.16
N SER A 102 9.75 -2.58 -25.00
CA SER A 102 9.89 -3.62 -26.02
C SER A 102 8.94 -3.42 -27.22
N GLU A 103 7.87 -2.66 -27.02
CA GLU A 103 6.90 -2.32 -28.05
C GLU A 103 7.43 -1.18 -28.93
N VAL A 104 7.69 -1.47 -30.21
CA VAL A 104 8.22 -0.50 -31.20
C VAL A 104 7.39 0.80 -31.26
N PRO A 105 6.03 0.77 -31.27
CA PRO A 105 5.23 1.99 -31.28
C PRO A 105 5.46 2.85 -30.04
N MET A 106 5.64 2.21 -28.88
CA MET A 106 5.91 2.92 -27.63
C MET A 106 7.30 3.58 -27.68
N LEU A 107 8.31 2.89 -28.19
CA LEU A 107 9.65 3.46 -28.30
C LEU A 107 9.70 4.69 -29.21
N LEU A 108 8.95 4.69 -30.31
CA LEU A 108 8.81 5.87 -31.19
C LEU A 108 8.10 7.02 -30.46
N PHE A 109 6.97 6.73 -29.82
CA PHE A 109 6.21 7.69 -29.02
C PHE A 109 7.05 8.37 -27.92
N LEU A 110 7.92 7.58 -27.27
CA LEU A 110 8.84 8.08 -26.24
C LEU A 110 9.97 8.94 -26.80
N ARG A 111 10.45 8.65 -28.01
CA ARG A 111 11.47 9.46 -28.69
C ARG A 111 10.94 10.83 -29.09
N GLU A 112 9.67 10.92 -29.48
CA GLU A 112 9.02 12.18 -29.87
C GLU A 112 8.92 13.18 -28.72
N GLY A 113 8.67 12.72 -27.49
CA GLY A 113 8.47 13.62 -26.34
C GLY A 113 9.73 14.34 -25.81
N GLY A 114 10.91 14.01 -26.34
CA GLY A 114 12.17 14.67 -25.99
C GLY A 114 12.55 14.57 -24.51
N PHE A 115 13.34 15.53 -24.02
CA PHE A 115 13.89 15.49 -22.65
C PHE A 115 12.84 15.56 -21.54
N ALA A 116 11.79 16.39 -21.72
CA ALA A 116 10.75 16.55 -20.72
C ALA A 116 9.96 15.26 -20.47
N LEU A 117 9.81 14.42 -21.50
CA LEU A 117 9.22 13.09 -21.35
C LEU A 117 10.05 12.19 -20.44
N TRP A 118 11.37 12.14 -20.64
CA TRP A 118 12.27 11.32 -19.81
C TRP A 118 12.26 11.76 -18.35
N LEU A 119 12.23 13.07 -18.11
CA LEU A 119 12.11 13.60 -16.75
C LEU A 119 10.75 13.24 -16.12
N SER A 120 9.66 13.33 -16.89
CA SER A 120 8.32 12.91 -16.45
C SER A 120 8.29 11.42 -16.10
N LEU A 121 8.91 10.57 -16.93
CA LEU A 121 9.05 9.14 -16.66
C LEU A 121 9.83 8.88 -15.37
N ALA A 122 10.96 9.56 -15.17
CA ALA A 122 11.78 9.36 -13.98
C ALA A 122 11.02 9.73 -12.69
N LEU A 123 10.35 10.89 -12.67
CA LEU A 123 9.55 11.33 -11.53
C LEU A 123 8.34 10.42 -11.28
N GLY A 124 7.62 10.05 -12.34
CA GLY A 124 6.45 9.18 -12.24
C GLY A 124 6.81 7.76 -11.82
N ALA A 125 7.91 7.20 -12.35
CA ALA A 125 8.41 5.88 -11.95
C ALA A 125 8.87 5.88 -10.49
N LEU A 126 9.54 6.93 -10.02
CA LEU A 126 9.92 7.07 -8.61
C LEU A 126 8.68 7.13 -7.71
N ALA A 127 7.66 7.90 -8.09
CA ALA A 127 6.40 7.97 -7.36
C ALA A 127 5.70 6.60 -7.28
N LEU A 128 5.62 5.88 -8.40
CA LEU A 128 5.06 4.53 -8.46
C LEU A 128 5.86 3.53 -7.64
N LEU A 129 7.19 3.62 -7.64
CA LEU A 129 8.05 2.75 -6.84
C LEU A 129 7.77 2.91 -5.34
N LEU A 130 7.62 4.15 -4.87
CA LEU A 130 7.28 4.43 -3.46
C LEU A 130 5.89 3.88 -3.09
N GLU A 131 4.89 4.02 -3.97
CA GLU A 131 3.56 3.46 -3.72
C GLU A 131 3.55 1.92 -3.81
N LEU A 132 4.29 1.31 -4.73
CA LEU A 132 4.44 -0.14 -4.81
C LEU A 132 5.17 -0.70 -3.58
N GLN A 133 6.18 0.01 -3.06
CA GLN A 133 6.83 -0.38 -1.81
C GLN A 133 5.84 -0.41 -0.66
N ARG A 134 4.99 0.63 -0.54
CA ARG A 134 3.90 0.65 0.44
C ARG A 134 2.92 -0.50 0.23
N ALA A 135 2.53 -0.75 -1.02
CA ALA A 135 1.65 -1.85 -1.36
C ALA A 135 2.25 -3.22 -1.01
N VAL A 136 3.55 -3.43 -1.22
CA VAL A 136 4.26 -4.66 -0.85
C VAL A 136 4.27 -4.84 0.68
N VAL A 137 4.66 -3.80 1.42
CA VAL A 137 4.66 -3.86 2.89
C VAL A 137 3.26 -4.16 3.42
N TRP A 138 2.24 -3.55 2.84
CA TRP A 138 0.87 -3.67 3.30
C TRP A 138 0.17 -4.98 2.86
N LEU A 139 0.27 -5.37 1.59
CA LEU A 139 -0.45 -6.52 1.02
C LEU A 139 0.34 -7.83 1.13
N VAL A 140 1.66 -7.77 0.89
CA VAL A 140 2.51 -8.97 0.80
C VAL A 140 3.09 -9.31 2.17
N LEU A 141 3.69 -8.32 2.84
CA LEU A 141 4.25 -8.52 4.17
C LEU A 141 3.18 -8.46 5.26
N ARG A 142 2.02 -7.86 4.96
CA ARG A 142 0.93 -7.63 5.93
C ARG A 142 1.44 -6.95 7.20
N ASP A 143 2.37 -6.01 7.06
CA ASP A 143 2.83 -5.23 8.21
C ASP A 143 1.89 -4.04 8.44
N HIS A 144 1.10 -4.15 9.51
CA HIS A 144 0.20 -3.09 9.99
C HIS A 144 0.70 -2.43 11.27
N SER A 145 2.01 -2.53 11.54
CA SER A 145 2.63 -1.82 12.65
C SER A 145 2.30 -0.33 12.60
N GLY A 146 2.19 0.30 13.77
CA GLY A 146 1.95 1.74 13.87
C GLY A 146 3.05 2.59 13.20
N ALA A 147 4.24 2.03 12.99
CA ALA A 147 5.31 2.65 12.21
C ALA A 147 5.03 2.60 10.69
N SER A 148 4.63 1.43 10.18
CA SER A 148 4.21 1.24 8.78
C SER A 148 3.00 2.12 8.44
N LEU A 149 2.01 2.21 9.34
CA LEU A 149 0.84 3.07 9.17
C LEU A 149 1.17 4.58 9.20
N ARG A 150 2.25 4.98 9.86
CA ARG A 150 2.73 6.39 9.89
C ARG A 150 3.53 6.76 8.63
N MET A 151 3.87 5.80 7.78
CA MET A 151 4.53 6.04 6.50
C MET A 151 3.57 6.63 5.44
N ASP A 152 2.35 7.02 5.80
CA ASP A 152 1.40 7.78 4.96
C ASP A 152 1.90 9.22 4.74
N THR A 153 3.03 9.34 4.03
CA THR A 153 3.54 10.63 3.59
C THR A 153 2.91 11.00 2.25
N PRO A 154 2.58 12.29 2.04
CA PRO A 154 2.07 12.79 0.76
C PRO A 154 3.14 12.83 -0.35
N THR A 155 4.36 12.32 -0.11
CA THR A 155 5.49 12.39 -1.04
C THR A 155 5.17 11.87 -2.44
N PRO A 156 4.52 10.70 -2.62
CA PRO A 156 4.21 10.23 -3.97
C PRO A 156 3.20 11.12 -4.70
N LEU A 157 2.26 11.74 -3.97
CA LEU A 157 1.32 12.70 -4.56
C LEU A 157 2.03 13.98 -5.02
N TYR A 158 3.03 14.47 -4.26
CA TYR A 158 3.85 15.59 -4.71
C TYR A 158 4.68 15.24 -5.95
N LEU A 159 5.23 14.03 -6.03
CA LEU A 159 5.93 13.56 -7.22
C LEU A 159 4.99 13.37 -8.42
N ALA A 160 3.75 12.93 -8.21
CA ALA A 160 2.72 12.86 -9.24
C ALA A 160 2.37 14.26 -9.77
N ALA A 161 2.19 15.24 -8.88
CA ALA A 161 1.97 16.63 -9.27
C ALA A 161 3.18 17.20 -10.04
N ALA A 162 4.41 16.96 -9.57
CA ALA A 162 5.62 17.36 -10.26
C ALA A 162 5.73 16.73 -11.66
N THR A 163 5.41 15.44 -11.77
CA THR A 163 5.36 14.70 -13.05
C THR A 163 4.41 15.38 -14.02
N LEU A 164 3.19 15.70 -13.59
CA LEU A 164 2.21 16.39 -14.42
C LEU A 164 2.67 17.81 -14.83
N CYS A 165 3.25 18.57 -13.91
CA CYS A 165 3.77 19.91 -14.19
C CYS A 165 4.89 19.88 -15.23
N VAL A 166 5.84 18.93 -15.11
CA VAL A 166 6.91 18.74 -16.11
C VAL A 166 6.32 18.34 -17.47
N GLY A 167 5.31 17.46 -17.48
CA GLY A 167 4.60 17.07 -18.69
C GLY A 167 3.94 18.25 -19.42
N LEU A 168 3.19 19.07 -18.66
CA LEU A 168 2.54 20.28 -19.15
C LEU A 168 3.54 21.30 -19.69
N GLN A 169 4.62 21.56 -18.93
CA GLN A 169 5.65 22.51 -19.33
C GLN A 169 6.40 22.03 -20.58
N GLY A 170 6.71 20.74 -20.66
CA GLY A 170 7.34 20.13 -21.82
C GLY A 170 6.48 20.25 -23.08
N ALA A 171 5.19 19.93 -22.97
CA ALA A 171 4.26 20.07 -24.07
C ALA A 171 4.09 21.52 -24.51
N ALA A 172 3.93 22.45 -23.56
CA ALA A 172 3.81 23.88 -23.84
C ALA A 172 5.04 24.45 -24.55
N LEU A 173 6.25 24.07 -24.10
CA LEU A 173 7.50 24.46 -24.76
C LEU A 173 7.61 23.88 -26.17
N GLY A 174 7.21 22.62 -26.36
CA GLY A 174 7.16 21.99 -27.68
C GLY A 174 6.23 22.75 -28.63
N TYR A 175 5.01 23.08 -28.19
CA TYR A 175 4.09 23.89 -28.98
C TYR A 175 4.63 25.27 -29.30
N TYR A 176 5.25 25.94 -28.32
CA TYR A 176 5.89 27.23 -28.53
C TYR A 176 6.94 27.19 -29.63
N VAL A 177 7.79 26.15 -29.63
CA VAL A 177 8.82 25.95 -30.67
C VAL A 177 8.18 25.70 -32.04
N VAL A 178 7.17 24.82 -32.12
CA VAL A 178 6.49 24.50 -33.39
C VAL A 178 5.81 25.73 -34.00
N VAL A 179 5.10 26.51 -33.18
CA VAL A 179 4.45 27.75 -33.62
C VAL A 179 5.48 28.78 -34.05
N GLY A 180 6.59 28.94 -33.32
CA GLY A 180 7.68 29.84 -33.70
C GLY A 180 8.29 29.46 -35.07
N LEU A 181 8.61 28.18 -35.28
CA LEU A 181 9.15 27.71 -36.56
C LEU A 181 8.17 27.89 -37.72
N TRP A 182 6.87 27.74 -37.47
CA TRP A 182 5.83 27.99 -38.47
C TRP A 182 5.71 29.48 -38.80
N ALA A 183 5.69 30.34 -37.78
CA ALA A 183 5.63 31.80 -37.95
C ALA A 183 6.85 32.34 -38.72
N ASP A 184 8.03 31.77 -38.48
CA ASP A 184 9.28 32.11 -39.18
C ASP A 184 9.35 31.55 -40.62
N GLY A 185 8.33 30.81 -41.08
CA GLY A 185 8.33 30.16 -42.40
C GLY A 185 9.30 28.99 -42.52
N ARG A 186 9.87 28.51 -41.41
CA ARG A 186 10.84 27.40 -41.35
C ARG A 186 10.17 26.03 -41.30
N LEU A 187 8.85 25.99 -41.04
CA LEU A 187 8.04 24.78 -41.06
C LEU A 187 7.00 24.86 -42.19
N GLU A 188 7.07 23.90 -43.12
CA GLU A 188 6.09 23.78 -44.21
C GLU A 188 4.69 23.46 -43.65
N GLY A 189 3.65 24.15 -44.13
CA GLY A 189 2.28 23.96 -43.63
C GLY A 189 1.76 22.52 -43.70
N ARG A 190 2.22 21.72 -44.67
CA ARG A 190 1.87 20.29 -44.77
C ARG A 190 2.41 19.42 -43.62
N ARG A 191 3.50 19.85 -42.96
CA ARG A 191 4.12 19.16 -41.82
C ARG A 191 3.60 19.66 -40.46
N LEU A 192 2.84 20.75 -40.46
CA LEU A 192 2.29 21.33 -39.23
C LEU A 192 1.46 20.34 -38.39
N PRO A 193 0.59 19.48 -38.97
CA PRO A 193 -0.18 18.52 -38.17
C PRO A 193 0.70 17.47 -37.48
N GLU A 194 1.81 17.08 -38.10
CA GLU A 194 2.77 16.12 -37.53
C GLU A 194 3.57 16.79 -36.40
N ALA A 195 4.10 17.99 -36.64
CA ALA A 195 4.84 18.75 -35.64
C ALA A 195 3.98 19.10 -34.41
N LEU A 196 2.68 19.35 -34.57
CA LEU A 196 1.76 19.60 -33.45
C LEU A 196 1.44 18.34 -32.62
N ARG A 197 1.75 17.14 -33.12
CA ARG A 197 1.55 15.88 -32.38
C ARG A 197 2.74 15.55 -31.48
N GLU A 198 3.97 15.90 -31.88
CA GLU A 198 5.19 15.58 -31.13
C GLU A 198 5.19 16.01 -29.65
N PRO A 199 4.57 17.14 -29.24
CA PRO A 199 4.52 17.52 -27.83
C PRO A 199 3.47 16.74 -27.00
N LEU A 200 2.49 16.09 -27.64
CA LEU A 200 1.41 15.37 -26.96
C LEU A 200 1.90 14.16 -26.14
N PRO A 201 2.82 13.30 -26.63
CA PRO A 201 3.36 12.19 -25.88
C PRO A 201 3.79 12.56 -24.46
N THR A 202 4.50 13.67 -24.30
CA THR A 202 4.99 14.15 -23.00
C THR A 202 3.85 14.42 -22.03
N LEU A 203 2.79 15.08 -22.48
CA LEU A 203 1.61 15.35 -21.66
C LEU A 203 0.85 14.06 -21.33
N VAL A 204 0.64 13.19 -22.32
CA VAL A 204 -0.10 11.93 -22.15
C VAL A 204 0.59 11.01 -21.15
N VAL A 205 1.91 10.83 -21.27
CA VAL A 205 2.70 9.99 -20.34
C VAL A 205 2.66 10.57 -18.93
N ALA A 206 2.91 11.87 -18.79
CA ALA A 206 2.92 12.52 -17.49
C ALA A 206 1.55 12.44 -16.78
N ALA A 207 0.46 12.71 -17.51
CA ALA A 207 -0.88 12.61 -16.98
C ALA A 207 -1.24 11.17 -16.59
N THR A 208 -0.88 10.19 -17.42
CA THR A 208 -1.14 8.77 -17.15
C THR A 208 -0.40 8.31 -15.90
N LEU A 209 0.90 8.61 -15.77
CA LEU A 209 1.68 8.24 -14.59
C LEU A 209 1.15 8.92 -13.32
N ALA A 210 0.85 10.22 -13.39
CA ALA A 210 0.28 10.95 -12.26
C ALA A 210 -1.07 10.36 -11.82
N ALA A 211 -1.95 10.01 -12.77
CA ALA A 211 -3.22 9.37 -12.49
C ALA A 211 -3.04 7.99 -11.84
N LEU A 212 -2.14 7.16 -12.35
CA LEU A 212 -1.84 5.85 -11.77
C LEU A 212 -1.35 5.96 -10.32
N VAL A 213 -0.46 6.92 -10.03
CA VAL A 213 0.00 7.17 -8.66
C VAL A 213 -1.16 7.57 -7.75
N VAL A 214 -2.02 8.49 -8.18
CA VAL A 214 -3.19 8.93 -7.41
C VAL A 214 -4.16 7.77 -7.15
N LEU A 215 -4.42 6.94 -8.16
CA LEU A 215 -5.31 5.78 -8.04
C LEU A 215 -4.73 4.72 -7.09
N LEU A 216 -3.44 4.43 -7.18
CA LEU A 216 -2.77 3.49 -6.29
C LEU A 216 -2.73 4.01 -4.84
N HIS A 217 -2.43 5.28 -4.65
CA HIS A 217 -2.48 5.92 -3.34
C HIS A 217 -3.89 5.86 -2.74
N ALA A 218 -4.92 6.19 -3.53
CA ALA A 218 -6.30 6.15 -3.10
C ALA A 218 -6.77 4.73 -2.77
N SER A 219 -6.36 3.71 -3.54
CA SER A 219 -6.72 2.31 -3.28
C SER A 219 -6.08 1.77 -2.01
N ILE A 220 -4.80 2.08 -1.76
CA ILE A 220 -4.11 1.74 -0.49
C ILE A 220 -4.83 2.41 0.68
N LYS A 221 -5.15 3.70 0.56
CA LYS A 221 -5.85 4.45 1.61
C LYS A 221 -7.27 3.92 1.87
N ALA A 222 -7.99 3.53 0.82
CA ALA A 222 -9.32 2.91 0.95
C ALA A 222 -9.23 1.55 1.65
N GLY A 223 -8.24 0.72 1.27
CA GLY A 223 -7.97 -0.56 1.91
C GLY A 223 -7.64 -0.41 3.40
N LEU A 224 -6.81 0.57 3.76
CA LEU A 224 -6.49 0.88 5.16
C LEU A 224 -7.71 1.33 5.97
N ARG A 225 -8.65 2.06 5.36
CA ARG A 225 -9.90 2.45 6.02
C ARG A 225 -10.83 1.27 6.24
N ALA A 226 -10.90 0.34 5.29
CA ALA A 226 -11.71 -0.87 5.43
C ALA A 226 -11.21 -1.79 6.56
N LEU A 227 -9.89 -1.79 6.83
CA LEU A 227 -9.30 -2.56 7.93
C LEU A 227 -9.46 -1.92 9.32
N ARG A 228 -9.72 -0.61 9.41
CA ARG A 228 -10.07 0.02 10.69
C ARG A 228 -11.49 -0.40 11.04
N VAL A 229 -11.62 -1.55 11.72
CA VAL A 229 -12.86 -1.97 12.36
C VAL A 229 -13.38 -0.77 13.16
N PRO A 230 -14.64 -0.33 12.95
CA PRO A 230 -15.20 0.74 13.75
C PRO A 230 -15.11 0.30 15.20
N SER A 231 -14.26 0.99 15.98
CA SER A 231 -14.19 0.83 17.41
C SER A 231 -15.62 0.96 17.91
N ARG A 232 -16.18 -0.17 18.37
CA ARG A 232 -17.56 -0.28 18.85
C ARG A 232 -17.79 0.96 19.70
N PRO A 233 -18.77 1.83 19.36
CA PRO A 233 -18.96 3.07 20.10
C PRO A 233 -19.03 2.66 21.56
N ALA A 234 -18.10 3.20 22.37
CA ALA A 234 -18.02 2.90 23.79
C ALA A 234 -19.45 2.99 24.30
N SER A 235 -20.00 1.86 24.74
CA SER A 235 -21.40 1.77 25.13
C SER A 235 -21.66 2.94 26.06
N SER A 236 -22.46 3.89 25.59
CA SER A 236 -22.92 5.06 26.33
C SER A 236 -23.93 4.58 27.38
N GLY A 237 -23.47 3.72 28.26
CA GLY A 237 -24.23 3.04 29.30
C GLY A 237 -23.46 3.19 30.58
N GLU A 238 -23.55 4.38 31.17
CA GLU A 238 -23.45 4.65 32.61
C GLU A 238 -23.70 6.15 32.80
N GLY A 239 -24.97 6.55 32.86
CA GLY A 239 -25.28 7.96 33.06
C GLY A 239 -26.73 8.41 33.10
N GLU A 240 -27.73 7.52 33.01
CA GLU A 240 -29.13 7.96 33.05
C GLU A 240 -30.02 7.08 33.95
N GLU A 241 -29.51 6.77 35.15
CA GLU A 241 -30.32 6.19 36.22
C GLU A 241 -30.05 6.90 37.57
N ARG A 242 -30.24 8.23 37.59
CA ARG A 242 -30.53 9.00 38.82
C ARG A 242 -31.36 10.25 38.49
N ARG A 243 -32.69 10.09 38.44
CA ARG A 243 -33.67 11.08 38.90
C ARG A 243 -35.05 10.46 39.04
#